data_AF-D8F1Q6-F1
#
_entry.id   AF-D8F1Q6-F1
#
_cell.length_a   1.000
_cell.length_b   1.000
_cell.length_c   1.000
_cell.angle_alpha   90.00
_cell.angle_beta   90.00
_cell.angle_gamma   90.00
#
_symmetry.space_group_name_H-M   'P 1'
#
loop_
_entity.id
_entity.type
_entity.pdbx_description
1 polymer ?
#
loop_
_entity_poly.entity_id
_entity_poly.type
_entity_poly.pdbx_seq_one_letter_code
_entity_poly.pdbx_strand_id
1 'polypeptide(L)' 'IRNKGYKTSVKKAVKEVRAAISENTPEQAKETLNKAVSIIQKSASKGVIHKNQAARKVSRLTLQVNKLSQSES' A
#
# COMPACT_ATOMS: atom_id res chain seq x y z
N ILE A 1 6.50 -17.02 -16.07
CA ILE A 1 6.99 -15.82 -15.34
C ILE A 1 6.18 -15.62 -14.05
N ARG A 2 6.68 -16.02 -12.88
CA ARG A 2 5.91 -15.97 -11.61
C ARG A 2 6.03 -14.64 -10.84
N ASN A 3 7.21 -14.00 -10.89
CA ASN A 3 7.49 -12.80 -10.08
C ASN A 3 6.97 -11.51 -10.72
N LYS A 4 6.72 -11.48 -12.04
CA LYS A 4 6.20 -10.30 -12.74
C LYS A 4 4.78 -9.95 -12.27
N GLY A 5 3.92 -10.96 -12.09
CA GLY A 5 2.56 -10.77 -11.58
C GLY A 5 2.52 -10.15 -10.18
N TYR A 6 3.34 -10.66 -9.24
CA TYR A 6 3.43 -10.07 -7.91
C TYR A 6 3.98 -8.64 -7.92
N LYS A 7 4.99 -8.35 -8.75
CA LYS A 7 5.51 -6.98 -8.92
C LYS A 7 4.44 -6.04 -9.47
N THR A 8 3.63 -6.46 -10.43
CA THR A 8 2.53 -5.64 -10.97
C THR A 8 1.41 -5.45 -9.96
N SER A 9 1.03 -6.50 -9.20
CA SER A 9 0.04 -6.38 -8.12
C SER A 9 0.48 -5.40 -7.04
N VAL A 10 1.75 -5.44 -6.61
CA VAL A 10 2.28 -4.46 -5.64
C VAL A 10 2.23 -3.03 -6.19
N LYS A 11 2.57 -2.83 -7.48
CA LYS A 11 2.46 -1.51 -8.12
C LYS A 11 1.01 -1.02 -8.18
N LYS A 12 0.08 -1.91 -8.53
CA LYS A 12 -1.36 -1.62 -8.61
C LYS A 12 -1.91 -1.22 -7.23
N ALA A 13 -1.65 -2.02 -6.20
CA ALA A 13 -2.09 -1.73 -4.82
C ALA A 13 -1.57 -0.37 -4.31
N VAL A 14 -0.31 -0.03 -4.59
CA VAL A 14 0.25 1.28 -4.24
C VAL A 14 -0.46 2.42 -4.99
N LYS A 15 -0.84 2.19 -6.25
CA LYS A 15 -1.55 3.20 -7.06
C LYS A 15 -2.98 3.40 -6.55
N GLU A 16 -3.67 2.32 -6.17
CA GLU A 16 -5.03 2.37 -5.61
C GLU A 16 -5.07 3.16 -4.30
N VAL A 17 -4.14 2.92 -3.37
CA VAL A 17 -4.09 3.70 -2.11
C VAL A 17 -3.84 5.19 -2.38
N ARG A 18 -2.96 5.51 -3.33
CA ARG A 18 -2.70 6.91 -3.71
C ARG A 18 -3.90 7.58 -4.37
N ALA A 19 -4.67 6.84 -5.16
CA ALA A 19 -5.91 7.35 -5.73
C ALA A 19 -6.92 7.66 -4.62
N ALA A 20 -7.13 6.73 -3.68
CA ALA A 20 -8.01 6.95 -2.53
C ALA A 20 -7.57 8.14 -1.65
N ILE A 21 -6.26 8.34 -1.46
CA ILE A 21 -5.74 9.53 -0.77
C ILE A 21 -6.05 10.81 -1.55
N SER A 22 -5.90 10.78 -2.88
CA SER A 22 -6.19 11.94 -3.75
C SER A 22 -7.67 12.28 -3.81
N GLU A 23 -8.55 11.29 -3.62
CA GLU A 23 -10.00 11.47 -3.57
C GLU A 23 -10.49 11.97 -2.20
N ASN A 24 -9.58 12.15 -1.23
CA ASN A 24 -9.86 12.63 0.14
C ASN A 24 -10.92 11.80 0.89
N THR A 25 -11.02 10.50 0.60
CA THR A 25 -11.98 9.60 1.27
C THR A 25 -11.28 8.79 2.38
N PRO A 26 -11.37 9.20 3.66
CA PRO A 26 -10.58 8.58 4.74
C PRO A 26 -10.97 7.12 5.01
N GLU A 27 -12.24 6.72 4.89
CA GLU A 27 -12.63 5.32 5.07
C GLU A 27 -12.08 4.43 3.95
N GLN A 28 -12.22 4.86 2.68
CA GLN A 28 -11.71 4.12 1.53
C GLN A 28 -10.19 4.04 1.54
N ALA A 29 -9.50 5.10 1.96
CA ALA A 29 -8.04 5.09 2.11
C ALA A 29 -7.57 4.05 3.14
N LYS A 30 -8.29 3.89 4.26
CA LYS A 30 -7.98 2.86 5.28
C LYS A 30 -8.25 1.44 4.75
N GLU A 31 -9.36 1.23 4.06
CA GLU A 31 -9.69 -0.10 3.52
C GLU A 31 -8.71 -0.53 2.42
N THR A 32 -8.38 0.38 1.50
CA THR A 32 -7.40 0.14 0.44
C THR A 32 -5.99 -0.06 1.00
N LEU A 33 -5.61 0.66 2.06
CA LEU A 33 -4.36 0.44 2.77
C LEU A 33 -4.27 -0.99 3.31
N ASN A 34 -5.30 -1.50 4.00
CA ASN A 34 -5.31 -2.85 4.53
C ASN A 34 -5.11 -3.92 3.43
N LYS A 35 -5.79 -3.75 2.29
CA LYS A 35 -5.61 -4.62 1.11
C LYS A 35 -4.17 -4.53 0.58
N ALA A 36 -3.62 -3.33 0.46
CA ALA A 36 -2.27 -3.10 -0.03
C ALA A 36 -1.19 -3.72 0.89
N VAL A 37 -1.35 -3.61 2.20
CA VAL A 37 -0.44 -4.22 3.19
C VAL A 37 -0.41 -5.74 3.01
N SER A 38 -1.57 -6.39 2.88
CA SER A 38 -1.64 -7.84 2.67
C SER A 38 -0.90 -8.29 1.40
N ILE A 39 -1.08 -7.56 0.29
CA ILE A 39 -0.41 -7.87 -0.99
C ILE A 39 1.11 -7.68 -0.89
N ILE A 40 1.55 -6.60 -0.23
CA ILE A 40 2.97 -6.27 -0.04
C ILE A 40 3.64 -7.34 0.83
N GLN A 41 3.02 -7.72 1.95
CA GLN A 41 3.54 -8.75 2.85
C GLN A 41 3.61 -10.12 2.16
N LYS A 42 2.55 -10.54 1.46
CA LYS A 42 2.56 -11.77 0.66
C LYS A 42 3.67 -11.79 -0.38
N SER A 43 3.93 -10.64 -1.02
CA SER A 43 5.02 -10.53 -2.01
C SER A 43 6.40 -10.59 -1.36
N ALA A 44 6.54 -10.10 -0.13
CA ALA A 44 7.77 -10.21 0.66
C ALA A 44 8.04 -11.65 1.10
N SER A 45 7.02 -12.34 1.62
CA SER A 45 7.11 -13.76 2.02
C SER A 45 7.49 -14.67 0.85
N LYS A 46 7.08 -14.32 -0.37
CA LYS A 46 7.46 -15.06 -1.59
C LYS A 46 8.83 -14.67 -2.15
N GLY A 47 9.57 -13.77 -1.49
CA GLY A 47 10.90 -13.31 -1.93
C GLY A 47 10.89 -12.41 -3.16
N VAL A 48 9.72 -11.90 -3.59
CA VAL A 48 9.60 -11.03 -4.77
C VAL A 48 10.14 -9.63 -4.49
N ILE A 49 9.95 -9.17 -3.25
CA ILE A 49 10.51 -7.91 -2.72
C ILE A 49 11.20 -8.20 -1.39
N HIS A 50 12.29 -7.48 -1.12
CA HIS A 50 12.98 -7.60 0.16
C HIS A 50 12.08 -7.12 1.32
N LYS A 51 12.18 -7.77 2.49
CA LYS A 51 11.41 -7.42 3.70
C LYS A 51 11.49 -5.93 4.06
N ASN A 52 12.67 -5.32 3.95
CA ASN A 52 12.84 -3.89 4.21
C ASN A 52 12.16 -3.02 3.15
N GLN A 53 12.09 -3.48 1.90
CA GLN A 53 11.37 -2.78 0.84
C GLN A 53 9.86 -2.83 1.07
N ALA A 54 9.35 -3.96 1.56
CA ALA A 54 7.96 -4.11 1.97
C ALA A 54 7.62 -3.19 3.14
N ALA A 55 8.42 -3.23 4.21
CA ALA A 55 8.24 -2.38 5.40
C ALA A 55 8.27 -0.89 5.05
N ARG A 56 9.23 -0.44 4.23
CA ARG A 56 9.30 0.96 3.76
C ARG A 56 8.07 1.38 2.99
N LYS A 57 7.51 0.51 2.14
CA LYS A 57 6.29 0.80 1.38
C LYS A 57 5.06 0.92 2.30
N VAL A 58 4.89 -0.02 3.23
CA VAL A 58 3.80 0.01 4.20
C VAL A 58 3.86 1.29 5.04
N SER A 59 5.01 1.57 5.66
CA SER A 59 5.20 2.76 6.49
C SER A 59 4.87 4.07 5.73
N ARG A 60 5.36 4.21 4.50
CA ARG A 60 5.07 5.40 3.69
C ARG A 60 3.58 5.55 3.35
N LEU A 61 2.90 4.47 3.00
CA LEU A 61 1.46 4.52 2.70
C LEU A 61 0.65 4.85 3.96
N THR A 62 0.98 4.23 5.09
CA THR A 62 0.31 4.50 6.37
C THR A 62 0.47 5.95 6.79
N LEU A 63 1.68 6.52 6.65
CA LEU A 63 1.91 7.94 6.91
C LEU A 63 1.05 8.85 6.02
N GLN A 64 0.87 8.52 4.74
CA GLN A 64 0.04 9.33 3.85
C GLN A 64 -1.45 9.26 4.22
N VAL A 65 -1.96 8.08 4.53
CA VAL A 65 -3.36 7.90 4.98
C VAL A 65 -3.59 8.59 6.33
N ASN A 66 -2.65 8.47 7.27
CA ASN A 66 -2.76 9.14 8.56
C ASN A 66 -2.71 10.67 8.41
N LYS A 67 -1.91 11.21 7.50
CA LYS A 67 -1.89 12.66 7.21
C LYS A 67 -3.26 13.16 6.73
N LEU A 68 -3.95 12.39 5.88
CA LEU A 68 -5.32 12.70 5.46
C LEU A 68 -6.28 12.77 6.66
N SER A 69 -6.16 11.83 7.61
CA SER A 69 -7.00 11.83 8.82
C SER A 69 -6.60 12.88 9.86
N GLN A 70 -5.41 13.47 9.79
CA GLN A 70 -4.91 14.47 10.73
C GLN A 70 -5.14 15.91 10.26
N SER A 71 -5.39 16.14 8.96
CA SER A 71 -5.74 17.47 8.45
C SER A 71 -7.17 17.91 8.80
N GLU A 72 -8.00 17.03 9.34
CA GLU A 72 -9.37 17.31 9.80
C GLU A 72 -9.45 17.58 11.32
N SER A 73 -8.35 17.98 11.97
CA SER A 73 -8.30 18.27 13.41
C SER A 73 -7.82 19.69 13.72
#